data_AF-A0AA50DXS5-F1
#
_entry.id   AF-A0AA50DXS5-F1
#
_cell.length_a   1.000
_cell.length_b   1.000
_cell.length_c   1.000
_cell.angle_alpha   90.00
_cell.angle_beta   90.00
_cell.angle_gamma   90.00
#
_symmetry.space_group_name_H-M   'P 1'
#
loop_
_entity.id
_entity.type
_entity.pdbx_description
1 polymer ?
#
loop_
_entity_poly.entity_id
_entity_poly.type
_entity_poly.pdbx_seq_one_letter_code
_entity_poly.pdbx_strand_id
1 'polypeptide(L)'
;MGQVTGYHSSRWQMFPKTPQEVPLFTSHGHFVQWTEEQLTLGTMQNVRHLWSAVRPNGDNRPHNLNRLELRICDLVTNPLSLLAIVALLEARLQQMLADPTLDPLQQSQLTPSELLALADQNEISAAVSSLDSTLHHWRDGRAIAAREWIEELYQSVQPEAKYQGFACFLPPLRKILREGNQAQQWLTQYEQGKTPETIVQESILQTEMEEAILAQDLCLPLSKARDEILSLV
;
A
#
# COMPACT_ATOMS: atom_id res chain seq x y z
N MET A 1 12.80 1.29 24.88
CA MET A 1 12.21 0.39 23.86
C MET A 1 10.83 0.02 24.36
N GLY A 2 9.82 -0.09 23.49
CA GLY A 2 8.43 -0.35 23.90
C GLY A 2 7.65 0.90 24.33
N GLN A 3 7.77 2.01 23.61
CA GLN A 3 6.95 3.21 23.83
C GLN A 3 6.22 3.58 22.54
N VAL A 4 5.05 4.20 22.68
CA VAL A 4 4.31 4.76 21.54
C VAL A 4 5.14 5.86 20.88
N THR A 5 5.27 5.79 19.56
CA THR A 5 6.14 6.69 18.77
C THR A 5 5.45 7.96 18.30
N GLY A 6 4.11 8.01 18.41
CA GLY A 6 3.28 9.05 17.79
C GLY A 6 2.99 8.82 16.30
N TYR A 7 3.47 7.72 15.72
CA TYR A 7 3.20 7.33 14.34
C TYR A 7 2.51 5.97 14.28
N HIS A 8 1.40 5.88 13.55
CA HIS A 8 0.77 4.60 13.26
C HIS A 8 1.63 3.74 12.31
N SER A 9 2.45 4.35 11.45
CA SER A 9 3.53 3.67 10.72
C SER A 9 4.88 4.29 11.05
N SER A 10 5.59 3.69 12.00
CA SER A 10 6.92 4.16 12.40
C SER A 10 7.98 3.84 11.34
N ARG A 11 7.78 2.79 10.53
CA ARG A 11 8.71 2.43 9.44
C ARG A 11 8.81 3.53 8.40
N TRP A 12 7.68 4.13 8.01
CA TRP A 12 7.67 5.24 7.05
C TRP A 12 8.52 6.41 7.55
N GLN A 13 8.39 6.77 8.83
CA GLN A 13 9.17 7.84 9.45
C GLN A 13 10.68 7.52 9.54
N MET A 14 11.05 6.26 9.81
CA MET A 14 12.45 5.84 9.86
C MET A 14 13.13 5.78 8.49
N PHE A 15 12.36 5.60 7.41
CA PHE A 15 12.87 5.47 6.05
C PHE A 15 12.20 6.48 5.12
N PRO A 16 12.56 7.78 5.24
CA PRO A 16 11.95 8.83 4.44
C PRO A 16 12.30 8.68 2.96
N LYS A 17 11.47 9.33 2.13
CA LYS A 17 11.70 9.47 0.70
C LYS A 17 13.10 10.00 0.41
N THR A 18 13.82 9.33 -0.49
CA THR A 18 15.19 9.65 -0.89
C THR A 18 15.32 9.44 -2.40
N PRO A 19 15.86 10.39 -3.19
CA PRO A 19 16.14 11.78 -2.84
C PRO A 19 14.91 12.53 -2.29
N GLN A 20 15.13 13.62 -1.56
CA GLN A 20 14.04 14.40 -0.96
C GLN A 20 13.08 14.94 -2.03
N GLU A 21 13.64 15.39 -3.16
CA GLU A 21 12.88 15.90 -4.30
C GLU A 21 12.89 14.86 -5.43
N VAL A 22 11.72 14.27 -5.69
CA VAL A 22 11.48 13.37 -6.83
C VAL A 22 10.31 13.94 -7.62
N PRO A 23 10.47 14.27 -8.91
CA PRO A 23 9.42 14.90 -9.70
C PRO A 23 8.30 13.91 -10.05
N LEU A 24 7.14 14.44 -10.45
CA LEU A 24 6.17 13.64 -11.20
C LEU A 24 6.74 13.39 -12.60
N PHE A 25 7.03 12.13 -12.89
CA PHE A 25 7.57 11.75 -14.19
C PHE A 25 6.48 11.84 -15.26
N THR A 26 6.69 12.69 -16.25
CA THR A 26 5.80 12.91 -17.40
C THR A 26 5.95 11.84 -18.49
N SER A 27 7.04 11.07 -18.46
CA SER A 27 7.30 9.97 -19.37
C SER A 27 8.43 9.09 -18.84
N HIS A 28 8.61 7.91 -19.45
CA HIS A 28 9.76 7.07 -19.19
C HIS A 28 11.09 7.76 -19.56
N GLY A 29 11.12 8.53 -20.65
CA GLY A 29 12.30 9.34 -21.04
C GLY A 29 12.68 10.35 -19.97
N HIS A 30 11.70 11.05 -19.38
CA HIS A 30 11.92 11.96 -18.26
C HIS A 30 12.48 11.22 -17.03
N PHE A 31 11.96 10.02 -16.71
CA PHE A 31 12.51 9.20 -15.62
C PHE A 31 13.97 8.79 -15.84
N VAL A 32 14.33 8.39 -17.07
CA VAL A 32 15.72 8.04 -17.43
C VAL A 32 16.64 9.24 -17.26
N GLN A 33 16.29 10.38 -17.90
CA GLN A 33 17.10 11.60 -17.85
C GLN A 33 17.33 12.07 -16.42
N TRP A 34 16.26 12.15 -15.62
CA TRP A 34 16.37 12.56 -14.22
C TRP A 34 17.26 11.61 -13.42
N THR A 35 17.10 10.29 -13.61
CA THR A 35 17.91 9.29 -12.88
C THR A 35 19.39 9.42 -13.22
N GLU A 36 19.75 9.57 -14.49
CA GLU A 36 21.13 9.74 -14.95
C GLU A 36 21.75 11.05 -14.43
N GLU A 37 20.96 12.12 -14.39
CA GLU A 37 21.38 13.40 -13.83
C GLU A 37 21.70 13.26 -12.33
N GLN A 38 20.83 12.62 -11.54
CA GLN A 38 21.08 12.40 -10.12
C GLN A 38 22.32 11.51 -9.85
N LEU A 39 22.59 10.54 -10.73
CA LEU A 39 23.82 9.74 -10.66
C LEU A 39 25.07 10.58 -10.96
N THR A 40 24.98 11.45 -11.98
CA THR A 40 26.07 12.33 -12.38
C THR A 40 26.38 13.38 -11.30
N LEU A 41 25.35 13.91 -10.65
CA LEU A 41 25.48 14.85 -9.52
C LEU A 41 25.93 14.17 -8.22
N GLY A 42 25.90 12.83 -8.15
CA GLY A 42 26.24 12.07 -6.95
C GLY A 42 25.19 12.14 -5.83
N THR A 43 24.04 12.78 -6.07
CA THR A 43 22.88 12.79 -5.15
C THR A 43 22.28 11.39 -5.02
N MET A 44 22.45 10.56 -6.05
CA MET A 44 22.33 9.10 -5.97
C MET A 44 23.66 8.45 -6.36
N GLN A 45 24.13 7.46 -5.59
CA GLN A 45 25.31 6.65 -5.97
C GLN A 45 24.91 5.41 -6.76
N ASN A 46 23.63 5.03 -6.69
CA ASN A 46 23.07 3.89 -7.38
C ASN A 46 21.58 4.15 -7.64
N VAL A 47 21.03 3.62 -8.74
CA VAL A 47 19.59 3.68 -9.04
C VAL A 47 18.71 3.12 -7.92
N ARG A 48 19.25 2.26 -7.05
CA ARG A 48 18.59 1.71 -5.87
C ARG A 48 18.43 2.72 -4.72
N HIS A 49 19.11 3.87 -4.77
CA HIS A 49 18.98 4.96 -3.79
C HIS A 49 17.68 5.75 -3.98
N LEU A 50 16.94 5.52 -5.06
CA LEU A 50 15.55 5.97 -5.17
C LEU A 50 14.66 5.14 -4.23
N TRP A 51 14.35 5.74 -3.08
CA TRP A 51 13.40 5.29 -2.06
C TRP A 51 12.17 6.18 -2.14
N SER A 52 11.12 5.66 -2.75
CA SER A 52 9.81 6.31 -2.86
C SER A 52 8.72 5.30 -2.51
N ALA A 53 7.53 5.78 -2.18
CA ALA A 53 6.37 4.92 -1.86
C ALA A 53 6.04 3.95 -3.02
N VAL A 54 6.23 4.44 -4.25
CA VAL A 54 6.04 3.70 -5.50
C VAL A 54 7.25 3.91 -6.40
N ARG A 55 7.79 2.83 -6.98
CA ARG A 55 8.97 2.91 -7.84
C ARG A 55 8.83 2.07 -9.12
N PRO A 56 9.20 2.59 -10.29
CA PRO A 56 9.37 1.78 -11.48
C PRO A 56 10.54 0.80 -11.34
N ASN A 57 10.37 -0.43 -11.79
CA ASN A 57 11.42 -1.44 -11.74
C ASN A 57 11.48 -2.30 -13.02
N GLY A 58 12.64 -2.88 -13.31
CA GLY A 58 12.92 -3.77 -14.43
C GLY A 58 14.37 -4.27 -14.42
N ASP A 59 14.78 -4.98 -15.46
CA ASP A 59 16.07 -5.69 -15.47
C ASP A 59 17.26 -4.75 -15.72
N ASN A 60 17.04 -3.66 -16.47
CA ASN A 60 18.06 -2.66 -16.78
C ASN A 60 17.58 -1.24 -16.41
N ARG A 61 17.38 -0.97 -15.12
CA ARG A 61 16.97 0.35 -14.63
C ARG A 61 18.06 1.41 -14.91
N PRO A 62 17.69 2.64 -15.33
CA PRO A 62 16.32 3.13 -15.54
C PRO A 62 15.73 2.83 -16.93
N HIS A 63 16.50 2.26 -17.86
CA HIS A 63 16.17 2.14 -19.29
C HIS A 63 15.17 1.05 -19.66
N ASN A 64 15.07 -0.03 -18.90
CA ASN A 64 14.12 -1.11 -19.14
C ASN A 64 13.32 -1.38 -17.85
N LEU A 65 12.01 -1.12 -17.93
CA LEU A 65 11.06 -1.22 -16.84
C LEU A 65 9.96 -2.22 -17.23
N ASN A 66 9.61 -3.12 -16.33
CA ASN A 66 8.59 -4.15 -16.55
C ASN A 66 7.60 -4.33 -15.38
N ARG A 67 7.79 -3.59 -14.28
CA ARG A 67 6.91 -3.67 -13.11
C ARG A 67 6.90 -2.37 -12.32
N LEU A 68 5.83 -2.20 -11.55
CA LEU A 68 5.71 -1.18 -10.51
C LEU A 68 5.95 -1.84 -9.15
N GLU A 69 6.82 -1.27 -8.32
CA GLU A 69 7.03 -1.71 -6.94
C GLU A 69 6.33 -0.77 -5.97
N LEU A 70 5.33 -1.29 -5.26
CA LEU A 70 4.68 -0.61 -4.14
C LEU A 70 5.43 -0.96 -2.86
N ARG A 71 6.05 0.05 -2.23
CA ARG A 71 7.01 -0.13 -1.11
C ARG A 71 6.59 0.62 0.16
N ILE A 72 5.30 0.92 0.25
CA ILE A 72 4.74 1.80 1.27
C ILE A 72 4.15 1.04 2.47
N CYS A 73 3.73 -0.21 2.29
CA CYS A 73 3.08 -0.99 3.34
C CYS A 73 4.07 -1.49 4.40
N ASP A 74 3.62 -1.48 5.65
CA ASP A 74 4.22 -2.28 6.72
C ASP A 74 3.82 -3.76 6.55
N LEU A 75 4.36 -4.63 7.42
CA LEU A 75 3.94 -6.03 7.45
C LEU A 75 2.45 -6.13 7.78
N VAL A 76 1.68 -6.77 6.90
CA VAL A 76 0.28 -7.14 7.12
C VAL A 76 0.26 -8.63 7.42
N THR A 77 0.01 -8.99 8.68
CA THR A 77 0.08 -10.39 9.16
C THR A 77 -1.10 -11.22 8.67
N ASN A 78 -2.31 -10.65 8.65
CA ASN A 78 -3.49 -11.35 8.15
C ASN A 78 -3.47 -11.43 6.60
N PRO A 79 -3.39 -12.62 6.00
CA PRO A 79 -3.27 -12.76 4.55
C PRO A 79 -4.52 -12.32 3.79
N LEU A 80 -5.72 -12.41 4.38
CA LEU A 80 -6.94 -11.90 3.75
C LEU A 80 -6.94 -10.37 3.68
N SER A 81 -6.46 -9.70 4.73
CA SER A 81 -6.25 -8.25 4.72
C SER A 81 -5.20 -7.84 3.68
N LEU A 82 -4.09 -8.58 3.58
CA LEU A 82 -3.06 -8.34 2.58
C LEU A 82 -3.63 -8.48 1.15
N LEU A 83 -4.35 -9.58 0.88
CA LEU A 83 -4.99 -9.79 -0.43
C LEU A 83 -5.98 -8.68 -0.78
N ALA A 84 -6.72 -8.17 0.21
CA ALA A 84 -7.68 -7.10 -0.03
C ALA A 84 -6.99 -5.77 -0.37
N ILE A 85 -5.90 -5.43 0.32
CA ILE A 85 -5.07 -4.27 -0.01
C ILE A 85 -4.49 -4.41 -1.42
N VAL A 86 -3.93 -5.58 -1.75
CA VAL A 86 -3.38 -5.86 -3.08
C VAL A 86 -4.46 -5.76 -4.16
N ALA A 87 -5.66 -6.31 -3.93
CA ALA A 87 -6.76 -6.24 -4.88
C ALA A 87 -7.22 -4.81 -5.17
N LEU A 88 -7.28 -3.94 -4.15
CA LEU A 88 -7.60 -2.51 -4.36
C LEU A 88 -6.52 -1.81 -5.20
N LEU A 89 -5.25 -2.07 -4.89
CA LEU A 89 -4.12 -1.48 -5.62
C LEU A 89 -4.08 -1.97 -7.08
N GLU A 90 -4.23 -3.27 -7.29
CA GLU A 90 -4.28 -3.87 -8.63
C GLU A 90 -5.44 -3.30 -9.44
N ALA A 91 -6.67 -3.29 -8.90
CA ALA A 91 -7.81 -2.74 -9.61
C ALA A 91 -7.64 -1.26 -9.91
N ARG A 92 -7.02 -0.48 -9.01
CA ARG A 92 -6.73 0.92 -9.26
C ARG A 92 -5.71 1.12 -10.38
N LEU A 93 -4.68 0.29 -10.44
CA LEU A 93 -3.68 0.32 -11.52
C LEU A 93 -4.32 -0.05 -12.86
N GLN A 94 -5.14 -1.11 -12.89
CA GLN A 94 -5.89 -1.50 -14.09
C GLN A 94 -6.80 -0.37 -14.59
N GLN A 95 -7.53 0.30 -13.69
CA GLN A 95 -8.30 1.49 -14.04
C GLN A 95 -7.44 2.59 -14.67
N MET A 96 -6.28 2.90 -14.09
CA MET A 96 -5.39 3.93 -14.62
C MET A 96 -4.81 3.58 -15.99
N LEU A 97 -4.55 2.29 -16.25
CA LEU A 97 -4.09 1.81 -17.55
C LEU A 97 -5.20 1.86 -18.61
N ALA A 98 -6.45 1.61 -18.22
CA ALA A 98 -7.61 1.62 -19.11
C ALA A 98 -8.19 3.03 -19.35
N ASP A 99 -8.05 3.93 -18.38
CA ASP A 99 -8.66 5.27 -18.38
C ASP A 99 -7.61 6.38 -18.18
N PRO A 100 -7.16 7.03 -19.27
CA PRO A 100 -6.24 8.16 -19.20
C PRO A 100 -6.77 9.36 -18.40
N THR A 101 -8.08 9.46 -18.13
CA THR A 101 -8.66 10.54 -17.30
C THR A 101 -8.38 10.36 -15.79
N LEU A 102 -7.61 9.34 -15.44
CA LEU A 102 -7.03 9.15 -14.11
C LEU A 102 -5.59 9.68 -14.01
N ASP A 103 -5.04 10.32 -15.05
CA ASP A 103 -3.74 10.99 -15.01
C ASP A 103 -3.84 12.33 -14.23
N PRO A 104 -3.17 12.45 -13.05
CA PRO A 104 -3.17 13.67 -12.27
C PRO A 104 -2.59 14.89 -13.00
N LEU A 105 -1.64 14.68 -13.92
CA LEU A 105 -1.02 15.77 -14.69
C LEU A 105 -1.96 16.38 -15.73
N GLN A 106 -3.04 15.67 -16.07
CA GLN A 106 -4.02 16.13 -17.06
C GLN A 106 -5.33 16.62 -16.42
N GLN A 107 -5.71 16.04 -15.29
CA GLN A 107 -7.07 16.17 -14.74
C GLN A 107 -7.13 16.87 -13.39
N SER A 108 -5.98 17.18 -12.79
CA SER A 108 -5.94 17.97 -11.56
C SER A 108 -6.12 19.46 -11.84
N GLN A 109 -6.76 20.15 -10.89
CA GLN A 109 -6.79 21.61 -10.79
C GLN A 109 -5.50 22.17 -10.16
N LEU A 110 -4.66 21.29 -9.61
CA LEU A 110 -3.40 21.61 -8.96
C LEU A 110 -2.25 21.52 -9.97
N THR A 111 -1.23 22.35 -9.77
CA THR A 111 0.02 22.28 -10.52
C THR A 111 0.81 21.00 -10.17
N PRO A 112 1.74 20.54 -11.02
CA PRO A 112 2.59 19.39 -10.70
C PRO A 112 3.37 19.52 -9.39
N SER A 113 3.81 20.74 -9.04
CA SER A 113 4.48 21.02 -7.76
C SER A 113 3.52 20.90 -6.57
N GLU A 114 2.29 21.38 -6.70
CA GLU A 114 1.26 21.25 -5.66
C GLU A 114 0.84 19.79 -5.47
N LEU A 115 0.74 19.02 -6.56
CA LEU A 115 0.47 17.58 -6.51
C LEU A 115 1.57 16.82 -5.76
N LEU A 116 2.84 17.15 -5.98
CA LEU A 116 3.96 16.56 -5.24
C LEU A 116 3.89 16.88 -3.74
N ALA A 117 3.72 18.17 -3.42
CA ALA A 117 3.61 18.60 -2.03
C ALA A 117 2.40 17.97 -1.32
N LEU A 118 1.26 17.86 -2.02
CA LEU A 118 0.05 17.22 -1.53
C LEU A 118 0.27 15.71 -1.31
N ALA A 119 0.95 15.01 -2.22
CA ALA A 119 1.26 13.60 -2.08
C ALA A 119 2.14 13.36 -0.85
N ASP A 120 3.23 14.11 -0.70
CA ASP A 120 4.14 14.00 0.45
C ASP A 120 3.40 14.34 1.77
N GLN A 121 2.54 15.37 1.77
CA GLN A 121 1.71 15.72 2.94
C GLN A 121 0.69 14.63 3.30
N ASN A 122 0.04 14.01 2.31
CA ASN A 122 -0.89 12.92 2.53
C ASN A 122 -0.18 11.68 3.08
N GLU A 123 1.01 11.35 2.57
CA GLU A 123 1.83 10.25 3.10
C GLU A 123 2.19 10.48 4.58
N ILE A 124 2.60 11.70 4.95
CA ILE A 124 2.87 12.07 6.34
C ILE A 124 1.61 11.91 7.20
N SER A 125 0.48 12.48 6.76
CA SER A 125 -0.78 12.42 7.51
C SER A 125 -1.24 10.97 7.73
N ALA A 126 -1.12 10.11 6.71
CA ALA A 126 -1.43 8.69 6.80
C ALA A 126 -0.45 7.93 7.71
N ALA A 127 0.84 8.27 7.69
CA ALA A 127 1.83 7.67 8.57
C ALA A 127 1.58 8.02 10.05
N VAL A 128 1.11 9.24 10.34
CA VAL A 128 0.79 9.69 11.69
C VAL A 128 -0.51 9.06 12.19
N SER A 129 -1.63 9.22 11.46
CA SER A 129 -2.98 8.90 11.98
C SER A 129 -3.72 7.81 11.19
N SER A 130 -3.10 7.19 10.18
CA SER A 130 -3.70 6.14 9.34
C SER A 130 -5.11 6.49 8.82
N LEU A 131 -6.10 5.66 9.12
CA LEU A 131 -7.47 5.78 8.63
C LEU A 131 -8.20 6.98 9.24
N ASP A 132 -7.71 7.53 10.35
CA ASP A 132 -8.31 8.70 11.00
C ASP A 132 -7.67 10.01 10.54
N SER A 133 -6.77 9.95 9.54
CA SER A 133 -6.19 11.13 8.92
C SER A 133 -7.18 11.87 8.02
N THR A 134 -7.05 13.20 8.00
CA THR A 134 -7.58 14.04 6.93
C THR A 134 -6.52 14.14 5.83
N LEU A 135 -6.89 13.74 4.63
CA LEU A 135 -6.10 13.80 3.40
C LEU A 135 -6.66 14.89 2.49
N HIS A 136 -5.93 15.23 1.44
CA HIS A 136 -6.39 16.16 0.41
C HIS A 136 -6.47 15.45 -0.93
N HIS A 137 -7.59 15.60 -1.61
CA HIS A 137 -7.88 14.89 -2.84
C HIS A 137 -7.04 15.46 -4.00
N TRP A 138 -6.42 14.61 -4.82
CA TRP A 138 -5.47 15.06 -5.86
C TRP A 138 -6.14 15.85 -7.00
N ARG A 139 -7.45 15.72 -7.23
CA ARG A 139 -8.13 16.42 -8.34
C ARG A 139 -8.33 17.91 -8.07
N ASP A 140 -8.66 18.28 -6.85
CA ASP A 140 -9.20 19.60 -6.50
C ASP A 140 -8.66 20.14 -5.17
N GLY A 141 -7.81 19.36 -4.48
CA GLY A 141 -7.24 19.73 -3.19
C GLY A 141 -8.23 19.69 -2.03
N ARG A 142 -9.48 19.21 -2.22
CA ARG A 142 -10.47 19.19 -1.13
C ARG A 142 -10.01 18.28 0.01
N ALA A 143 -10.24 18.69 1.25
CA ALA A 143 -10.05 17.81 2.39
C ALA A 143 -11.02 16.63 2.34
N ILE A 144 -10.55 15.43 2.69
CA ILE A 144 -11.32 14.18 2.70
C ILE A 144 -10.78 13.26 3.80
N ALA A 145 -11.66 12.54 4.51
CA ALA A 145 -11.22 11.55 5.48
C ALA A 145 -10.62 10.33 4.77
N ALA A 146 -9.52 9.76 5.28
CA ALA A 146 -8.88 8.61 4.65
C ALA A 146 -9.85 7.41 4.48
N ARG A 147 -10.70 7.13 5.48
CA ARG A 147 -11.74 6.10 5.38
C ARG A 147 -12.73 6.36 4.25
N GLU A 148 -13.20 7.59 4.13
CA GLU A 148 -14.14 8.01 3.10
C GLU A 148 -13.51 7.83 1.71
N TRP A 149 -12.27 8.28 1.54
CA TRP A 149 -11.60 8.16 0.25
C TRP A 149 -11.35 6.71 -0.16
N ILE A 150 -10.96 5.85 0.79
CA ILE A 150 -10.77 4.42 0.50
C ILE A 150 -12.12 3.75 0.17
N GLU A 151 -13.24 4.15 0.81
CA GLU A 151 -14.56 3.63 0.46
C GLU A 151 -15.04 4.12 -0.91
N GLU A 152 -14.79 5.39 -1.28
CA GLU A 152 -15.01 5.90 -2.64
C GLU A 152 -14.22 5.06 -3.67
N LEU A 153 -12.93 4.80 -3.39
CA LEU A 153 -12.08 3.98 -4.24
C LEU A 153 -12.60 2.54 -4.32
N TYR A 154 -12.93 1.92 -3.19
CA TYR A 154 -13.49 0.57 -3.11
C TYR A 154 -14.73 0.41 -4.02
N GLN A 155 -15.64 1.38 -4.01
CA GLN A 155 -16.82 1.37 -4.87
C GLN A 155 -16.43 1.56 -6.33
N SER A 156 -15.53 2.50 -6.62
CA SER A 156 -15.12 2.80 -7.98
C SER A 156 -14.42 1.63 -8.67
N VAL A 157 -13.61 0.83 -7.94
CA VAL A 157 -12.79 -0.24 -8.53
C VAL A 157 -13.56 -1.56 -8.71
N GLN A 158 -14.72 -1.71 -8.08
CA GLN A 158 -15.47 -2.98 -8.11
C GLN A 158 -15.77 -3.50 -9.52
N PRO A 159 -16.22 -2.67 -10.48
CA PRO A 159 -16.46 -3.13 -11.85
C PRO A 159 -15.19 -3.70 -12.51
N GLU A 160 -14.05 -3.02 -12.36
CA GLU A 160 -12.76 -3.46 -12.89
C GLU A 160 -12.30 -4.76 -12.23
N ALA A 161 -12.32 -4.82 -10.90
CA ALA A 161 -11.94 -6.03 -10.17
C ALA A 161 -12.84 -7.23 -10.51
N LYS A 162 -14.13 -7.00 -10.83
CA LYS A 162 -15.07 -8.04 -11.26
C LYS A 162 -14.73 -8.50 -12.66
N TYR A 163 -14.44 -7.58 -13.57
CA TYR A 163 -14.02 -7.88 -14.94
C TYR A 163 -12.74 -8.72 -14.97
N GLN A 164 -11.77 -8.38 -14.12
CA GLN A 164 -10.50 -9.09 -13.98
C GLN A 164 -10.58 -10.38 -13.14
N GLY A 165 -11.75 -10.68 -12.55
CA GLY A 165 -12.00 -11.94 -11.85
C GLY A 165 -11.50 -12.04 -10.40
N PHE A 166 -11.08 -10.93 -9.77
CA PHE A 166 -10.52 -10.93 -8.41
C PHE A 166 -11.32 -10.09 -7.39
N ALA A 167 -12.51 -9.60 -7.75
CA ALA A 167 -13.38 -8.84 -6.85
C ALA A 167 -13.71 -9.52 -5.52
N CYS A 168 -13.64 -10.85 -5.45
CA CYS A 168 -13.86 -11.62 -4.22
C CYS A 168 -12.84 -11.29 -3.10
N PHE A 169 -11.69 -10.71 -3.44
CA PHE A 169 -10.68 -10.31 -2.47
C PHE A 169 -10.90 -8.91 -1.90
N LEU A 170 -11.79 -8.08 -2.46
CA LEU A 170 -12.04 -6.73 -1.95
C LEU A 170 -12.75 -6.67 -0.58
N PRO A 171 -13.77 -7.51 -0.25
CA PRO A 171 -14.60 -7.33 0.94
C PRO A 171 -13.87 -7.17 2.29
N PRO A 172 -12.74 -7.85 2.57
CA PRO A 172 -11.99 -7.64 3.82
C PRO A 172 -11.54 -6.18 4.04
N LEU A 173 -11.40 -5.35 3.01
CA LEU A 173 -11.13 -3.91 3.18
C LEU A 173 -12.17 -3.21 4.04
N ARG A 174 -13.46 -3.53 3.86
CA ARG A 174 -14.54 -2.93 4.66
C ARG A 174 -14.45 -3.30 6.14
N LYS A 175 -13.89 -4.47 6.46
CA LYS A 175 -13.58 -4.86 7.84
C LYS A 175 -12.49 -3.93 8.39
N ILE A 176 -11.40 -3.72 7.65
CA ILE A 176 -10.31 -2.80 8.04
C ILE A 176 -10.85 -1.37 8.23
N LEU A 177 -11.68 -0.88 7.31
CA LEU A 177 -12.31 0.44 7.40
C LEU A 177 -13.29 0.60 8.56
N ARG A 178 -13.85 -0.50 9.10
CA ARG A 178 -14.73 -0.46 10.28
C ARG A 178 -13.95 -0.60 11.58
N GLU A 179 -13.00 -1.52 11.63
CA GLU A 179 -12.33 -1.94 12.87
C GLU A 179 -11.00 -1.23 13.12
N GLY A 180 -10.47 -0.52 12.11
CA GLY A 180 -9.14 0.05 12.16
C GLY A 180 -8.07 -0.96 11.71
N ASN A 181 -6.90 -0.43 11.36
CA ASN A 181 -5.73 -1.26 11.05
C ASN A 181 -5.04 -1.77 12.32
N GLN A 182 -4.02 -2.61 12.17
CA GLN A 182 -3.31 -3.23 13.30
C GLN A 182 -2.75 -2.20 14.28
N ALA A 183 -2.16 -1.10 13.77
CA ALA A 183 -1.60 -0.05 14.62
C ALA A 183 -2.69 0.64 15.46
N GLN A 184 -3.83 0.99 14.86
CA GLN A 184 -4.96 1.57 15.58
C GLN A 184 -5.51 0.63 16.66
N GLN A 185 -5.61 -0.67 16.36
CA GLN A 185 -6.07 -1.68 17.32
C GLN A 185 -5.10 -1.84 18.50
N TRP A 186 -3.79 -1.84 18.24
CA TRP A 186 -2.77 -1.91 19.29
C TRP A 186 -2.73 -0.64 20.14
N LEU A 187 -2.83 0.54 19.51
CA LEU A 187 -2.88 1.82 20.23
C LEU A 187 -4.11 1.91 21.13
N THR A 188 -5.28 1.47 20.64
CA THR A 188 -6.51 1.39 21.46
C THR A 188 -6.30 0.51 22.68
N GLN A 189 -5.65 -0.66 22.54
CA GLN A 189 -5.36 -1.55 23.67
C GLN A 189 -4.37 -0.94 24.66
N TYR A 190 -3.36 -0.22 24.15
CA TYR A 190 -2.40 0.50 24.99
C TYR A 190 -3.07 1.62 25.79
N GLU A 191 -3.96 2.40 25.16
CA GLU A 191 -4.77 3.43 25.82
C GLU A 191 -5.70 2.85 26.89
N GLN A 192 -6.14 1.60 26.72
CA GLN A 192 -6.91 0.84 27.72
C GLN A 192 -6.05 0.25 28.85
N GLY A 193 -4.73 0.51 28.86
CA GLY A 193 -3.82 0.16 29.94
C GLY A 193 -3.03 -1.14 29.73
N LYS A 194 -3.11 -1.79 28.57
CA LYS A 194 -2.23 -2.93 28.27
C LYS A 194 -0.80 -2.46 27.99
N THR A 195 0.20 -3.25 28.41
CA THR A 195 1.59 -2.97 28.05
C THR A 195 1.89 -3.46 26.63
N PRO A 196 2.86 -2.86 25.93
CA PRO A 196 3.28 -3.33 24.60
C PRO A 196 3.68 -4.81 24.58
N GLU A 197 4.32 -5.31 25.64
CA GLU A 197 4.69 -6.72 25.75
C GLU A 197 3.46 -7.63 25.74
N THR A 198 2.43 -7.30 26.51
CA THR A 198 1.17 -8.05 26.53
C THR A 198 0.47 -8.01 25.18
N ILE A 199 0.39 -6.82 24.54
CA ILE A 199 -0.24 -6.67 23.22
C ILE A 199 0.46 -7.54 22.18
N VAL A 200 1.79 -7.57 22.17
CA VAL A 200 2.56 -8.40 21.24
C VAL A 200 2.36 -9.89 21.51
N GLN A 201 2.40 -10.31 22.79
CA GLN A 201 2.18 -11.71 23.17
C GLN A 201 0.79 -12.21 22.73
N GLU A 202 -0.26 -11.42 22.99
CA GLU A 202 -1.62 -11.75 22.55
C GLU A 202 -1.74 -11.76 21.02
N SER A 203 -1.07 -10.83 20.33
CA SER A 203 -1.09 -10.77 18.87
C SER A 203 -0.40 -11.97 18.21
N ILE A 204 0.64 -12.52 18.84
CA ILE A 204 1.29 -13.76 18.39
C ILE A 204 0.28 -14.92 18.43
N LEU A 205 -0.39 -15.11 19.58
CA LEU A 205 -1.38 -16.17 19.75
C LEU A 205 -2.57 -16.01 18.79
N GLN A 206 -3.03 -14.77 18.59
CA GLN A 206 -4.11 -14.45 17.65
C GLN A 206 -3.70 -14.78 16.21
N THR A 207 -2.48 -14.41 15.81
CA THR A 207 -1.96 -14.69 14.46
C THR A 207 -1.85 -16.20 14.24
N GLU A 208 -1.30 -16.96 15.20
CA GLU A 208 -1.20 -18.42 15.13
C GLU A 208 -2.58 -19.08 14.97
N MET A 209 -3.58 -18.61 15.72
CA MET A 209 -4.95 -19.11 15.61
C MET A 209 -5.57 -18.81 14.24
N GLU A 210 -5.40 -17.58 13.73
CA GLU A 210 -5.90 -17.18 12.41
C GLU A 210 -5.26 -18.00 11.29
N GLU A 211 -3.95 -18.22 11.36
CA GLU A 211 -3.22 -19.07 10.41
C GLU A 211 -3.69 -20.52 10.45
N ALA A 212 -3.93 -21.08 11.65
CA ALA A 212 -4.44 -22.44 11.79
C ALA A 212 -5.84 -22.61 11.19
N ILE A 213 -6.73 -21.63 11.38
CA ILE A 213 -8.07 -21.63 10.78
C ILE A 213 -7.96 -21.56 9.25
N LEU A 214 -7.14 -20.64 8.73
CA LEU A 214 -6.94 -20.50 7.28
C LEU A 214 -6.33 -21.76 6.65
N ALA A 215 -5.37 -22.39 7.33
CA ALA A 215 -4.81 -23.66 6.89
C ALA A 215 -5.89 -24.76 6.84
N GLN A 216 -6.80 -24.81 7.81
CA GLN A 216 -7.91 -25.76 7.80
C GLN A 216 -8.88 -25.52 6.63
N ASP A 217 -9.16 -24.26 6.32
CA ASP A 217 -10.12 -23.88 5.26
C ASP A 217 -9.54 -24.00 3.85
N LEU A 218 -8.24 -23.72 3.69
CA LEU A 218 -7.59 -23.58 2.37
C LEU A 218 -6.68 -24.76 2.00
N CYS A 219 -6.06 -25.43 2.98
CA CYS A 219 -5.20 -26.56 2.68
C CYS A 219 -6.03 -27.84 2.61
N LEU A 220 -5.95 -28.55 1.49
CA LEU A 220 -6.47 -29.91 1.42
C LEU A 220 -5.75 -30.76 2.49
N PRO A 221 -6.47 -31.58 3.27
CA PRO A 221 -5.81 -32.56 4.12
C PRO A 221 -4.92 -33.44 3.24
N LEU A 222 -3.70 -33.74 3.71
CA LEU A 222 -2.69 -34.53 3.00
C LEU A 222 -3.23 -35.87 2.44
N SER A 223 -4.30 -36.42 3.02
CA SER A 223 -4.99 -37.60 2.52
C SER A 223 -5.71 -37.39 1.18
N LYS A 224 -6.30 -36.21 0.93
CA LYS A 224 -7.03 -35.92 -0.32
C LYS A 224 -6.12 -35.52 -1.47
N ALA A 225 -4.99 -34.86 -1.19
CA ALA A 225 -4.02 -34.48 -2.22
C ALA A 225 -3.37 -35.70 -2.90
N ARG A 226 -3.30 -36.84 -2.21
CA ARG A 226 -2.75 -38.10 -2.75
C ARG A 226 -3.73 -38.82 -3.67
N ASP A 227 -5.03 -38.73 -3.39
CA ASP A 227 -6.09 -39.36 -4.19
C ASP A 227 -6.31 -38.62 -5.52
N GLU A 228 -6.20 -37.28 -5.55
CA GLU A 228 -6.34 -36.52 -6.80
C GLU A 228 -5.17 -36.77 -7.78
N ILE A 229 -3.94 -36.91 -7.28
CA ILE A 229 -2.76 -37.23 -8.11
C ILE A 229 -2.83 -38.66 -8.67
N LEU A 230 -3.41 -39.61 -7.91
CA LEU A 230 -3.60 -40.99 -8.38
C LEU A 230 -4.84 -41.15 -9.29
N SER A 231 -5.74 -40.18 -9.34
CA SER A 231 -6.90 -40.19 -10.25
C SER A 231 -6.59 -39.62 -11.64
N LEU A 232 -5.40 -39.05 -11.82
CA LEU A 232 -4.88 -38.47 -13.06
C LEU A 232 -3.78 -39.32 -13.74
N VAL A 233 -3.57 -40.56 -13.25
CA VAL A 233 -2.68 -41.58 -13.84
C VAL A 233 -3.50 -42.83 -14.13
#